data_AF-A0A5C3M6M3-F1
#
_entry.id   AF-A0A5C3M6M3-F1
#
_cell.length_a   1.000
_cell.length_b   1.000
_cell.length_c   1.000
_cell.angle_alpha   90.00
_cell.angle_beta   90.00
_cell.angle_gamma   90.00
#
_symmetry.space_group_name_H-M   'P 1'
#
loop_
_entity.id
_entity.type
_entity.pdbx_description
1 polymer ?
#
loop_
_entity_poly.entity_id
_entity_poly.type
_entity_poly.pdbx_seq_one_letter_code
_entity_poly.pdbx_strand_id
1 'polypeptide(L)'
;MDRAFDIRRFNRILCAQLMGLLGVSEHSEVTTLARECIKLLHVFHPGSSLHLASTIFHIPRYLALHFPQNELGLISVDSVSAFYWSDRFKTEQLRAAYSRPSSPSSPLQYVTEALQSLRIALRPVIAISNWGLLPSSHQLTPSSDVVIYKQHLTPFPIFSTNPIRDSIQTSISDDTANLPVKYHVTFSRVRGLPTFVGAQDMSAKPAVSEQDRMSFKCIVRACGNDTMKSFYLYIKEDGVYIK
;
A
#
# COMPACT_ATOMS: atom_id res chain seq x y z
N MET A 1 15.93 -0.51 -2.94
CA MET A 1 15.10 -0.94 -1.80
C MET A 1 14.75 0.31 -1.05
N ASP A 2 13.46 0.63 -1.00
CA ASP A 2 13.08 2.02 -1.24
C ASP A 2 13.17 2.92 -0.01
N ARG A 3 13.48 2.38 1.19
CA ARG A 3 13.75 3.12 2.46
C ARG A 3 12.89 4.40 2.60
N ALA A 4 11.63 4.30 2.16
CA ALA A 4 10.79 5.46 1.88
C ALA A 4 10.12 6.01 3.15
N PHE A 5 10.21 5.25 4.26
CA PHE A 5 9.63 5.64 5.52
C PHE A 5 10.43 6.78 6.16
N ASP A 6 9.78 7.94 6.31
CA ASP A 6 10.32 9.11 7.00
C ASP A 6 9.56 9.32 8.31
N ILE A 7 10.25 9.07 9.43
CA ILE A 7 9.70 9.23 10.78
C ILE A 7 9.33 10.69 11.08
N ARG A 8 10.03 11.67 10.51
CA ARG A 8 9.74 13.10 10.72
C ARG A 8 8.44 13.47 10.03
N ARG A 9 8.26 12.99 8.80
CA ARG A 9 7.00 13.16 8.06
C ARG A 9 5.84 12.46 8.78
N PHE A 10 6.04 11.23 9.25
CA PHE A 10 5.04 10.51 10.03
C PHE A 10 4.64 11.28 11.29
N ASN A 11 5.60 11.75 12.09
CA ASN A 11 5.35 12.52 13.30
C ASN A 11 4.56 13.81 13.01
N ARG A 12 4.92 14.54 11.94
CA ARG A 12 4.19 15.75 11.53
C ARG A 12 2.73 15.45 11.20
N ILE A 13 2.49 14.40 10.42
CA ILE A 13 1.12 13.97 10.08
C ILE A 13 0.37 13.54 11.33
N LEU A 14 1.00 12.75 12.21
CA LEU A 14 0.40 12.29 13.45
C LEU A 14 -0.01 13.45 14.36
N CYS A 15 0.88 14.42 14.59
CA CYS A 15 0.56 15.62 15.38
C CYS A 15 -0.61 16.41 14.77
N ALA A 16 -0.59 16.64 13.45
CA ALA A 16 -1.68 17.35 12.78
C ALA A 16 -3.03 16.62 12.91
N GLN A 17 -3.04 15.29 12.81
CA GLN A 17 -4.25 14.48 12.99
C GLN A 17 -4.72 14.49 14.45
N LEU A 18 -3.81 14.35 15.43
CA LEU A 18 -4.15 14.39 16.85
C LEU A 18 -4.73 15.76 17.26
N MET A 19 -4.18 16.86 16.77
CA MET A 19 -4.75 18.20 16.97
C MET A 19 -6.18 18.30 16.44
N GLY A 20 -6.40 17.82 15.21
CA GLY A 20 -7.72 17.85 14.59
C GLY A 20 -8.75 16.97 15.31
N LEU A 21 -8.33 15.81 15.82
CA LEU A 21 -9.21 14.86 16.51
C LEU A 21 -9.54 15.28 17.95
N LEU A 22 -8.57 15.85 18.68
CA LEU A 22 -8.74 16.22 20.08
C LEU A 22 -9.28 17.64 20.24
N GLY A 23 -9.26 18.47 19.19
CA GLY A 23 -9.64 19.88 19.27
C GLY A 23 -8.69 20.71 20.14
N VAL A 24 -7.50 20.18 20.46
CA VAL A 24 -6.51 20.81 21.33
C VAL A 24 -5.66 21.76 20.52
N SER A 25 -5.54 23.00 21.01
CA SER A 25 -4.67 24.03 20.43
C SER A 25 -3.24 23.98 20.98
N GLU A 26 -3.05 23.33 22.13
CA GLU A 26 -1.75 23.29 22.80
C GLU A 26 -0.82 22.24 22.19
N HIS A 27 0.33 22.70 21.68
CA HIS A 27 1.25 21.85 20.92
C HIS A 27 2.04 20.87 21.82
N SER A 28 2.20 21.20 23.11
CA SER A 28 3.01 20.46 24.09
C SER A 28 2.41 19.08 24.41
N GLU A 29 1.11 19.02 24.68
CA GLU A 29 0.37 17.80 25.00
C GLU A 29 0.32 16.84 23.81
N VAL A 30 -0.02 17.37 22.63
CA VAL A 30 -0.07 16.59 21.38
C VAL A 30 1.30 15.99 21.05
N THR A 31 2.38 16.76 21.22
CA THR A 31 3.74 16.29 20.95
C THR A 31 4.13 15.17 21.92
N THR A 32 3.70 15.25 23.18
CA THR A 32 3.95 14.21 24.18
C THR A 32 3.20 12.93 23.83
N LEU A 33 1.92 13.03 23.48
CA LEU A 33 1.12 11.89 23.04
C LEU A 33 1.67 11.25 21.74
N ALA A 34 2.02 12.06 20.75
CA ALA A 34 2.61 11.58 19.50
C ALA A 34 3.91 10.82 19.75
N ARG A 35 4.74 11.26 20.70
CA ARG A 35 5.96 10.56 21.11
C ARG A 35 5.66 9.19 21.71
N GLU A 36 4.63 9.08 22.56
CA GLU A 36 4.21 7.78 23.10
C GLU A 36 3.69 6.84 21.99
N CYS A 37 2.91 7.36 21.04
CA CYS A 37 2.46 6.58 19.89
C CYS A 37 3.63 6.09 19.01
N ILE A 38 4.66 6.92 18.81
CA ILE A 38 5.86 6.55 18.03
C ILE A 38 6.65 5.42 18.70
N LYS A 39 6.63 5.29 20.04
CA LYS A 39 7.27 4.16 20.72
C LYS A 39 6.63 2.81 20.38
N LEU A 40 5.38 2.82 19.92
CA LEU A 40 4.64 1.63 19.49
C LEU A 40 4.82 1.34 17.99
N LEU A 41 5.55 2.19 17.26
CA LEU A 41 5.80 2.01 15.83
C LEU A 41 7.06 1.16 15.61
N HIS A 42 6.91 0.06 14.87
CA HIS A 42 8.00 -0.81 14.48
C HIS A 42 8.14 -0.88 12.96
N VAL A 43 9.37 -0.62 12.48
CA VAL A 43 9.68 -0.61 11.04
C VAL A 43 10.67 -1.73 10.73
N PHE A 44 10.23 -2.70 9.93
CA PHE A 44 11.07 -3.78 9.42
C PHE A 44 11.55 -3.46 8.00
N HIS A 45 12.77 -3.87 7.66
CA HIS A 45 13.39 -3.60 6.36
C HIS A 45 13.74 -4.92 5.65
N PRO A 46 12.72 -5.66 5.15
CA PRO A 46 12.95 -6.94 4.53
C PRO A 46 13.80 -6.82 3.25
N GLY A 47 14.63 -7.85 3.04
CA GLY A 47 15.63 -7.95 1.99
C GLY A 47 15.12 -8.46 0.64
N SER A 48 14.03 -9.22 0.71
CA SER A 48 13.47 -10.06 -0.36
C SER A 48 12.04 -10.45 0.02
N SER A 49 11.28 -11.03 -0.91
CA SER A 49 9.94 -11.55 -0.61
C SER A 49 9.93 -12.63 0.46
N LEU A 50 10.93 -13.51 0.49
CA LEU A 50 11.05 -14.53 1.55
C LEU A 50 11.39 -13.93 2.92
N HIS A 51 12.26 -12.92 2.96
CA HIS A 51 12.52 -12.19 4.20
C HIS A 51 11.25 -11.47 4.67
N LEU A 52 10.51 -10.81 3.78
CA LEU A 52 9.22 -10.19 4.11
C LEU A 52 8.21 -11.20 4.66
N ALA A 53 8.02 -12.34 3.98
CA ALA A 53 7.12 -13.40 4.42
C ALA A 53 7.51 -13.94 5.81
N SER A 54 8.81 -14.22 6.02
CA SER A 54 9.32 -14.68 7.31
C SER A 54 9.12 -13.64 8.41
N THR A 55 9.38 -12.36 8.12
CA THR A 55 9.13 -11.27 9.08
C THR A 55 7.67 -11.25 9.49
N ILE A 56 6.74 -11.24 8.54
CA ILE A 56 5.29 -11.23 8.81
C ILE A 56 4.87 -12.45 9.64
N PHE A 57 5.36 -13.64 9.27
CA PHE A 57 5.07 -14.89 9.97
C PHE A 57 5.49 -14.85 11.44
N HIS A 58 6.59 -14.18 11.77
CA HIS A 58 7.13 -14.10 13.13
C HIS A 58 6.60 -12.91 13.95
N ILE A 59 5.76 -12.03 13.38
CA ILE A 59 5.17 -10.89 14.11
C ILE A 59 4.43 -11.32 15.39
N PRO A 60 3.58 -12.37 15.41
CA PRO A 60 2.90 -12.78 16.63
C PRO A 60 3.87 -13.09 17.78
N ARG A 61 4.95 -13.82 17.47
CA ARG A 61 6.01 -14.13 18.46
C ARG A 61 6.76 -12.87 18.89
N TYR A 62 7.06 -11.96 17.96
CA TYR A 62 7.70 -10.69 18.25
C TYR A 62 6.87 -9.86 19.24
N LEU A 63 5.56 -9.74 19.01
CA LEU A 63 4.65 -9.00 19.88
C LEU A 63 4.55 -9.63 21.26
N ALA A 64 4.41 -10.96 21.35
CA ALA A 64 4.36 -11.65 22.65
C ALA A 64 5.62 -11.41 23.51
N LEU A 65 6.79 -11.25 22.87
CA LEU A 65 8.06 -11.03 23.56
C LEU A 65 8.30 -9.57 23.95
N HIS A 66 7.94 -8.63 23.09
CA HIS A 66 8.29 -7.21 23.27
C HIS A 66 7.12 -6.35 23.75
N PHE A 67 5.89 -6.78 23.50
CA PHE A 67 4.66 -6.03 23.74
C PHE A 67 3.53 -6.93 24.30
N PRO A 68 3.75 -7.65 25.42
CA PRO A 68 2.80 -8.63 25.93
C PRO A 68 1.44 -8.03 26.36
N GLN A 69 1.38 -6.71 26.57
CA GLN A 69 0.18 -5.98 26.97
C GLN A 69 -0.45 -5.17 25.82
N ASN A 70 0.13 -5.19 24.62
CA ASN A 70 -0.38 -4.43 23.49
C ASN A 70 -0.90 -5.36 22.39
N GLU A 71 -1.92 -4.89 21.69
CA GLU A 71 -2.47 -5.57 20.51
C GLU A 71 -1.97 -4.92 19.22
N LEU A 72 -1.85 -5.73 18.16
CA LEU A 72 -1.49 -5.22 16.84
C LEU A 72 -2.71 -4.59 16.16
N GLY A 73 -2.77 -3.25 16.15
CA GLY A 73 -3.85 -2.54 15.47
C GLY A 73 -3.72 -2.51 13.93
N LEU A 74 -2.51 -2.30 13.42
CA LEU A 74 -2.24 -2.08 11.99
C LEU A 74 -0.91 -2.69 11.57
N ILE A 75 -0.90 -3.33 10.40
CA ILE A 75 0.31 -3.64 9.64
C ILE A 75 0.22 -3.00 8.26
N SER A 76 1.29 -2.31 7.85
CA SER A 76 1.41 -1.70 6.52
C SER A 76 2.59 -2.30 5.77
N VAL A 77 2.37 -2.75 4.54
CA VAL A 77 3.43 -3.23 3.63
C VAL A 77 3.55 -2.28 2.45
N ASP A 78 4.65 -1.53 2.42
CA ASP A 78 4.94 -0.52 1.40
C ASP A 78 6.29 -0.80 0.70
N SER A 79 6.34 -1.36 -0.51
CA SER A 79 5.25 -1.93 -1.32
C SER A 79 5.45 -3.44 -1.51
N VAL A 80 4.36 -4.21 -1.68
CA VAL A 80 4.50 -5.66 -1.95
C VAL A 80 5.12 -5.95 -3.33
N SER A 81 5.07 -4.98 -4.25
CA SER A 81 5.74 -5.03 -5.54
C SER A 81 7.26 -4.81 -5.49
N ALA A 82 7.82 -4.42 -4.33
CA ALA A 82 9.23 -4.01 -4.23
C ALA A 82 10.24 -5.06 -4.73
N PHE A 83 9.91 -6.35 -4.60
CA PHE A 83 10.79 -7.46 -5.00
C PHE A 83 10.34 -8.17 -6.28
N TYR A 84 9.22 -7.73 -6.89
CA TYR A 84 8.61 -8.45 -8.01
C TYR A 84 9.58 -8.68 -9.17
N TRP A 85 10.27 -7.62 -9.62
CA TRP A 85 11.19 -7.73 -10.76
C TRP A 85 12.38 -8.63 -10.46
N SER A 86 12.95 -8.55 -9.25
CA SER A 86 14.05 -9.42 -8.83
C SER A 86 13.62 -10.88 -8.73
N ASP A 87 12.42 -11.14 -8.22
CA ASP A 87 11.89 -12.49 -8.06
C ASP A 87 11.55 -13.11 -9.42
N ARG A 88 10.96 -12.32 -10.31
CA ARG A 88 10.67 -12.71 -11.69
C ARG A 88 11.95 -13.07 -12.44
N PHE A 89 12.97 -12.22 -12.37
CA PHE A 89 14.25 -12.46 -13.04
C PHE A 89 14.88 -13.79 -12.58
N LYS A 90 14.93 -14.05 -11.27
CA LYS A 90 15.41 -15.33 -10.72
C LYS A 90 14.60 -16.52 -11.22
N THR A 91 13.28 -16.38 -11.25
CA THR A 91 12.37 -17.42 -11.73
C THR A 91 12.60 -17.72 -13.22
N GLU A 92 12.80 -16.69 -14.04
CA GLU A 92 13.09 -16.82 -15.48
C GLU A 92 14.46 -17.47 -15.72
N GLN A 93 15.50 -17.11 -14.96
CA GLN A 93 16.81 -17.76 -15.01
C GLN A 93 16.74 -19.25 -14.68
N LEU A 94 16.01 -19.61 -13.61
CA LEU A 94 15.82 -21.01 -13.25
C LEU A 94 15.04 -21.78 -14.34
N ARG A 95 14.01 -21.16 -14.92
CA ARG A 95 13.25 -21.77 -16.03
C ARG A 95 14.13 -22.01 -17.27
N ALA A 96 15.05 -21.11 -17.56
CA ALA A 96 15.99 -21.30 -18.68
C ALA A 96 17.00 -22.43 -18.40
N ALA A 97 17.41 -22.62 -17.14
CA ALA A 97 18.36 -23.64 -16.73
C ALA A 97 17.76 -25.06 -16.61
N TYR A 98 16.49 -25.17 -16.25
CA TYR A 98 15.82 -26.47 -16.04
C TYR A 98 14.75 -26.73 -17.10
N SER A 99 14.94 -27.78 -17.93
CA SER A 99 13.99 -28.18 -18.98
C SER A 99 12.69 -28.82 -18.47
N ARG A 100 12.48 -28.92 -17.15
CA ARG A 100 11.27 -29.50 -16.56
C ARG A 100 10.41 -28.43 -15.85
N PRO A 101 9.10 -28.37 -16.11
CA PRO A 101 8.21 -27.39 -15.51
C PRO A 101 7.73 -27.90 -14.14
N SER A 102 8.56 -27.85 -13.10
CA SER A 102 8.00 -27.70 -11.76
C SER A 102 7.74 -26.22 -11.57
N SER A 103 6.49 -25.77 -11.66
CA SER A 103 6.12 -24.37 -11.43
C SER A 103 6.59 -23.96 -10.03
N PRO A 104 7.64 -23.14 -9.87
CA PRO A 104 8.06 -22.72 -8.55
C PRO A 104 6.95 -21.85 -7.96
N SER A 105 6.58 -22.09 -6.69
CA SER A 105 5.64 -21.24 -5.97
C SER A 105 6.11 -19.79 -6.04
N SER A 106 5.22 -18.89 -6.44
CA SER A 106 5.55 -17.46 -6.55
C SER A 106 6.03 -16.96 -5.19
N PRO A 107 7.17 -16.26 -5.06
CA PRO A 107 7.62 -15.74 -3.76
C PRO A 107 6.59 -14.85 -3.07
N LEU A 108 5.72 -14.20 -3.84
CA LEU A 108 4.61 -13.40 -3.34
C LEU A 108 3.53 -14.26 -2.65
N GLN A 109 3.38 -15.53 -3.05
CA GLN A 109 2.47 -16.47 -2.42
C GLN A 109 2.79 -16.65 -0.92
N TYR A 110 4.06 -16.79 -0.58
CA TYR A 110 4.47 -16.88 0.83
C TYR A 110 4.14 -15.61 1.62
N VAL A 111 4.21 -14.44 0.98
CA VAL A 111 3.82 -13.18 1.62
C VAL A 111 2.31 -13.14 1.86
N THR A 112 1.50 -13.56 0.89
CA THR A 112 0.04 -13.61 1.05
C THR A 112 -0.39 -14.64 2.11
N GLU A 113 0.25 -15.81 2.14
CA GLU A 113 0.01 -16.84 3.15
C GLU A 113 0.39 -16.34 4.56
N ALA A 114 1.54 -15.67 4.70
CA ALA A 114 1.95 -15.09 5.97
C ALA A 114 0.97 -14.01 6.46
N LEU A 115 0.49 -13.14 5.55
CA LEU A 115 -0.52 -12.12 5.88
C LEU A 115 -1.85 -12.74 6.27
N GLN A 116 -2.28 -13.81 5.61
CA GLN A 116 -3.50 -14.52 5.95
C GLN A 116 -3.38 -15.20 7.32
N SER A 117 -2.25 -15.86 7.60
CA SER A 117 -1.96 -16.42 8.91
C SER A 117 -1.96 -15.35 10.01
N LEU A 118 -1.34 -14.21 9.75
CA LEU A 118 -1.33 -13.07 10.67
C LEU A 118 -2.75 -12.53 10.92
N ARG A 119 -3.56 -12.41 9.87
CA ARG A 119 -4.96 -11.99 9.94
C ARG A 119 -5.79 -12.92 10.82
N ILE A 120 -5.65 -14.23 10.64
CA ILE A 120 -6.38 -15.23 11.43
C ILE A 120 -5.95 -15.15 12.90
N ALA A 121 -4.66 -15.02 13.16
CA ALA A 121 -4.11 -15.01 14.51
C ALA A 121 -4.42 -13.73 15.32
N LEU A 122 -4.26 -12.55 14.71
CA LEU A 122 -4.29 -11.26 15.42
C LEU A 122 -5.38 -10.29 14.95
N ARG A 123 -6.02 -10.56 13.80
CA ARG A 123 -7.03 -9.69 13.17
C ARG A 123 -6.65 -8.20 13.03
N PRO A 124 -5.40 -7.83 12.68
CA PRO A 124 -5.04 -6.44 12.48
C PRO A 124 -5.73 -5.87 11.24
N VAL A 125 -5.77 -4.54 11.15
CA VAL A 125 -5.95 -3.88 9.86
C VAL A 125 -4.70 -4.13 9.02
N ILE A 126 -4.88 -4.62 7.79
CA ILE A 126 -3.77 -4.87 6.85
C ILE A 126 -3.87 -3.85 5.71
N ALA A 127 -2.85 -3.01 5.59
CA ALA A 127 -2.69 -2.09 4.47
C ALA A 127 -1.54 -2.56 3.57
N ILE A 128 -1.77 -2.60 2.27
CA ILE A 128 -0.78 -3.03 1.28
C ILE A 128 -0.75 -1.99 0.17
N SER A 129 0.45 -1.53 -0.19
CA SER A 129 0.65 -0.70 -1.38
C SER A 129 1.26 -1.53 -2.51
N ASN A 130 0.92 -1.18 -3.75
CA ASN A 130 1.43 -1.79 -4.97
C ASN A 130 1.65 -0.70 -6.02
N TRP A 131 2.75 -0.76 -6.74
CA TRP A 131 3.01 0.10 -7.89
C TRP A 131 2.17 -0.34 -9.08
N GLY A 132 1.10 0.39 -9.39
CA GLY A 132 0.29 0.16 -10.58
C GLY A 132 0.97 0.71 -11.85
N LEU A 133 1.02 -0.10 -12.91
CA LEU A 133 1.39 0.40 -14.24
C LEU A 133 0.14 0.95 -14.92
N LEU A 134 0.18 2.23 -15.27
CA LEU A 134 -0.83 2.92 -16.07
C LEU A 134 -0.44 2.80 -17.55
N PRO A 135 -1.34 2.38 -18.45
CA PRO A 135 -1.06 2.42 -19.88
C PRO A 135 -0.86 3.87 -20.33
N SER A 136 0.13 4.10 -21.20
CA SER A 136 0.40 5.41 -21.77
C SER A 136 -0.84 5.97 -22.49
N SER A 137 -1.08 7.27 -22.28
CA SER A 137 -2.23 8.09 -22.70
C SER A 137 -2.70 7.94 -24.14
N HIS A 138 -1.85 7.47 -25.04
CA HIS A 138 -2.06 7.57 -26.48
C HIS A 138 -3.22 6.72 -27.01
N GLN A 139 -3.83 5.89 -26.16
CA GLN A 139 -4.92 4.98 -26.53
C GLN A 139 -6.24 5.27 -25.82
N LEU A 140 -6.34 6.37 -25.06
CA LEU A 140 -7.52 6.65 -24.25
C LEU A 140 -8.45 7.67 -24.92
N THR A 141 -9.56 7.18 -25.46
CA THR A 141 -10.70 8.01 -25.84
C THR A 141 -11.28 8.71 -24.60
N PRO A 142 -11.71 9.98 -24.70
CA PRO A 142 -12.16 10.80 -23.58
C PRO A 142 -13.44 10.30 -22.87
N SER A 143 -14.06 9.22 -23.36
CA SER A 143 -15.28 8.61 -22.81
C SER A 143 -15.06 7.36 -21.96
N SER A 144 -13.81 6.87 -21.81
CA SER A 144 -13.56 5.65 -21.03
C SER A 144 -13.32 5.96 -19.55
N ASP A 145 -14.28 5.53 -18.72
CA ASP A 145 -14.16 5.54 -17.27
C ASP A 145 -12.86 4.87 -16.82
N VAL A 146 -12.02 5.67 -16.15
CA VAL A 146 -10.91 5.30 -15.26
C VAL A 146 -10.26 3.94 -15.56
N VAL A 147 -9.20 3.98 -16.37
CA VAL A 147 -8.34 2.82 -16.66
C VAL A 147 -7.87 2.15 -15.36
N ILE A 148 -8.34 0.93 -15.15
CA ILE A 148 -7.84 0.04 -14.11
C ILE A 148 -6.38 -0.25 -14.44
N TYR A 149 -5.47 0.07 -13.52
CA TYR A 149 -4.06 -0.28 -13.64
C TYR A 149 -3.92 -1.78 -13.96
N LYS A 150 -2.97 -2.15 -14.82
CA LYS A 150 -2.73 -3.57 -15.09
C LYS A 150 -2.05 -4.19 -13.86
N GLN A 151 -2.77 -5.04 -13.14
CA GLN A 151 -2.19 -5.81 -12.04
C GLN A 151 -1.14 -6.77 -12.62
N HIS A 152 0.11 -6.61 -12.20
CA HIS A 152 1.24 -7.41 -12.68
C HIS A 152 1.69 -8.47 -11.64
N LEU A 153 1.24 -8.32 -10.39
CA LEU A 153 1.53 -9.26 -9.32
C LEU A 153 0.62 -10.49 -9.43
N THR A 154 1.22 -11.68 -9.38
CA THR A 154 0.51 -12.96 -9.41
C THR A 154 1.16 -13.98 -8.44
N PRO A 155 0.39 -14.59 -7.52
CA PRO A 155 -0.99 -14.25 -7.16
C PRO A 155 -1.05 -12.89 -6.43
N PHE A 156 -2.13 -12.13 -6.60
CA PHE A 156 -2.38 -10.92 -5.82
C PHE A 156 -3.78 -10.99 -5.20
N PRO A 157 -3.98 -10.48 -3.97
CA PRO A 157 -5.29 -10.45 -3.33
C PRO A 157 -6.37 -9.85 -4.24
N ILE A 158 -7.41 -10.63 -4.54
CA ILE A 158 -8.56 -10.20 -5.33
C ILE A 158 -9.71 -9.88 -4.37
N PHE A 159 -10.60 -8.97 -4.76
CA PHE A 159 -11.87 -8.81 -4.07
C PHE A 159 -12.62 -10.15 -4.00
N SER A 160 -13.02 -10.56 -2.79
CA SER A 160 -13.97 -11.68 -2.67
C SER A 160 -15.25 -11.28 -3.38
N THR A 161 -15.63 -12.04 -4.40
CA THR A 161 -16.82 -11.76 -5.22
C THR A 161 -18.11 -12.18 -4.54
N ASN A 162 -18.08 -12.77 -3.33
CA ASN A 162 -19.28 -13.21 -2.61
C ASN A 162 -19.14 -13.12 -1.07
N PRO A 163 -19.55 -12.02 -0.42
CA PRO A 163 -19.51 -11.92 1.05
C PRO A 163 -20.47 -12.90 1.77
N ILE A 164 -21.45 -13.48 1.06
CA ILE A 164 -22.49 -14.36 1.62
C ILE A 164 -22.05 -15.84 1.66
N ARG A 165 -21.09 -16.27 0.83
CA ARG A 165 -20.61 -17.68 0.83
C ARG A 165 -19.54 -17.95 1.88
N ASP A 166 -18.77 -16.94 2.27
CA ASP A 166 -17.70 -17.07 3.27
C ASP A 166 -18.23 -17.43 4.68
N SER A 167 -19.52 -17.21 4.95
CA SER A 167 -20.15 -17.61 6.22
C SER A 167 -20.74 -19.02 6.23
N ILE A 168 -20.89 -19.68 5.07
CA ILE A 168 -21.55 -20.99 4.95
C ILE A 168 -20.59 -22.08 4.42
N GLN A 169 -19.50 -21.73 3.72
CA GLN A 169 -18.53 -22.70 3.19
C GLN A 169 -17.26 -22.80 4.04
N THR A 170 -17.39 -23.24 5.29
CA THR A 170 -16.28 -23.78 6.09
C THR A 170 -16.02 -25.27 5.80
N SER A 171 -16.20 -25.71 4.55
CA SER A 171 -15.99 -27.12 4.18
C SER A 171 -15.15 -27.29 2.90
N ILE A 172 -13.84 -27.48 3.12
CA ILE A 172 -12.97 -28.50 2.47
C ILE A 172 -12.41 -28.22 1.04
N SER A 173 -12.37 -26.99 0.51
CA SER A 173 -11.58 -26.75 -0.72
C SER A 173 -10.88 -25.38 -0.79
N ASP A 174 -9.54 -25.40 -0.76
CA ASP A 174 -8.57 -24.42 -1.30
C ASP A 174 -8.67 -22.92 -0.96
N ASP A 175 -9.51 -22.52 0.00
CA ASP A 175 -9.71 -21.11 0.37
C ASP A 175 -8.62 -20.51 1.29
N THR A 176 -7.57 -21.28 1.61
CA THR A 176 -6.48 -20.83 2.50
C THR A 176 -5.53 -19.82 1.85
N ALA A 177 -5.57 -19.66 0.52
CA ALA A 177 -4.59 -18.87 -0.22
C ALA A 177 -4.98 -17.40 -0.44
N ASN A 178 -6.24 -17.02 -0.23
CA ASN A 178 -6.73 -15.69 -0.60
C ASN A 178 -6.84 -14.77 0.61
N LEU A 179 -5.94 -13.78 0.68
CA LEU A 179 -6.08 -12.65 1.59
C LEU A 179 -7.28 -11.81 1.13
N PRO A 180 -8.36 -11.69 1.92
CA PRO A 180 -9.55 -10.97 1.47
C PRO A 180 -9.30 -9.46 1.41
N VAL A 181 -9.59 -8.86 0.26
CA VAL A 181 -9.53 -7.40 0.07
C VAL A 181 -10.90 -6.79 0.35
N LYS A 182 -10.99 -5.95 1.40
CA LYS A 182 -12.23 -5.22 1.72
C LYS A 182 -12.36 -3.92 0.95
N TYR A 183 -11.25 -3.19 0.83
CA TYR A 183 -11.19 -1.90 0.17
C TYR A 183 -9.98 -1.83 -0.75
N HIS A 184 -10.15 -1.18 -1.90
CA HIS A 184 -9.08 -0.86 -2.81
C HIS A 184 -9.11 0.62 -3.14
N VAL A 185 -7.99 1.31 -2.95
CA VAL A 185 -7.85 2.73 -3.28
C VAL A 185 -6.90 2.86 -4.45
N THR A 186 -7.39 3.42 -5.57
CA THR A 186 -6.53 3.73 -6.73
C THR A 186 -6.15 5.20 -6.70
N PHE A 187 -4.86 5.50 -6.83
CA PHE A 187 -4.35 6.86 -6.96
C PHE A 187 -3.99 7.11 -8.42
N SER A 188 -4.61 8.12 -9.03
CA SER A 188 -4.29 8.55 -10.39
C SER A 188 -3.93 10.03 -10.37
N ARG A 189 -2.80 10.40 -11.01
CA ARG A 189 -2.45 11.81 -11.19
C ARG A 189 -3.52 12.48 -12.05
N VAL A 190 -4.02 13.63 -11.61
CA VAL A 190 -4.94 14.44 -12.42
C VAL A 190 -4.16 15.01 -13.61
N ARG A 191 -4.57 14.67 -14.83
CA ARG A 191 -3.98 15.26 -16.06
C ARG A 191 -4.45 16.70 -16.22
N GLY A 192 -3.55 17.62 -16.57
CA GLY A 192 -3.86 19.03 -16.84
C GLY A 192 -2.99 20.06 -16.10
N LEU A 193 -2.08 19.63 -15.21
CA LEU A 193 -1.04 20.48 -14.65
C LEU A 193 0.27 20.29 -15.45
N PRO A 194 1.00 21.38 -15.77
CA PRO A 194 2.16 21.32 -16.63
C PRO A 194 3.17 20.34 -16.04
N THR A 195 3.45 19.28 -16.79
CA THR A 195 4.54 18.36 -16.48
C THR A 195 5.81 19.04 -16.96
N PHE A 196 6.81 19.19 -16.09
CA PHE A 196 8.12 19.74 -16.42
C PHE A 196 8.63 19.10 -17.72
N VAL A 197 8.60 19.87 -18.81
CA VAL A 197 9.34 19.56 -20.01
C VAL A 197 10.77 19.94 -19.68
N GLY A 198 11.66 18.94 -19.70
CA GLY A 198 13.08 19.17 -19.48
C GLY A 198 13.63 20.21 -20.46
N ALA A 199 14.36 21.17 -19.89
CA ALA A 199 15.37 22.01 -20.54
C ALA A 199 14.98 22.65 -21.88
N GLN A 200 14.19 23.73 -21.85
CA GLN A 200 14.34 24.82 -22.82
C GLN A 200 14.21 26.19 -22.13
N ASP A 201 15.23 27.02 -22.39
CA ASP A 201 15.41 28.45 -22.16
C ASP A 201 15.23 29.05 -20.75
N MET A 202 16.39 29.27 -20.11
CA MET A 202 16.55 30.19 -18.98
C MET A 202 16.49 31.65 -19.45
N SER A 203 15.29 32.22 -19.57
CA SER A 203 15.14 33.70 -19.53
C SER A 203 13.70 34.14 -19.23
N ALA A 204 13.11 33.64 -18.16
CA ALA A 204 12.06 34.34 -17.44
C ALA A 204 11.90 33.67 -16.07
N LYS A 205 11.96 34.43 -14.97
CA LYS A 205 11.44 33.95 -13.68
C LYS A 205 9.92 33.88 -13.81
N PRO A 206 9.28 32.70 -13.87
CA PRO A 206 7.84 32.67 -13.70
C PRO A 206 7.56 32.97 -12.23
N ALA A 207 6.60 33.84 -11.97
CA ALA A 207 5.99 33.94 -10.66
C ALA A 207 5.57 32.52 -10.23
N VAL A 208 5.97 32.11 -9.02
CA VAL A 208 5.57 30.83 -8.42
C VAL A 208 4.05 30.89 -8.19
N SER A 209 3.28 30.53 -9.20
CA SER A 209 1.83 30.32 -9.09
C SER A 209 1.57 29.06 -8.26
N GLU A 210 0.36 28.92 -7.71
CA GLU A 210 -0.13 27.79 -6.90
C GLU A 210 -0.08 26.39 -7.59
N GLN A 211 0.75 26.22 -8.61
CA GLN A 211 0.78 25.14 -9.59
C GLN A 211 1.60 23.90 -9.16
N ASP A 212 2.29 23.95 -8.01
CA ASP A 212 3.06 22.81 -7.50
C ASP A 212 2.25 21.81 -6.65
N ARG A 213 0.91 21.88 -6.71
CA ARG A 213 0.05 20.92 -6.02
C ARG A 213 0.03 19.59 -6.77
N MET A 214 0.81 18.61 -6.30
CA MET A 214 0.57 17.21 -6.67
C MET A 214 -0.82 16.80 -6.18
N SER A 215 -1.77 16.74 -7.13
CA SER A 215 -3.13 16.29 -6.87
C SER A 215 -3.37 14.92 -7.48
N PHE A 216 -4.02 14.06 -6.70
CA PHE A 216 -4.38 12.71 -7.10
C PHE A 216 -5.87 12.54 -7.00
N LYS A 217 -6.52 12.09 -8.08
CA LYS A 217 -7.87 11.57 -8.01
C LYS A 217 -7.80 10.17 -7.40
N CYS A 218 -8.46 10.02 -6.26
CA CYS A 218 -8.51 8.80 -5.50
C CYS A 218 -9.89 8.17 -5.67
N ILE A 219 -9.91 6.86 -5.95
CA ILE A 219 -11.15 6.11 -6.13
C ILE A 219 -11.12 4.93 -5.18
N VAL A 220 -12.12 4.88 -4.30
CA VAL A 220 -12.33 3.80 -3.33
C VAL A 220 -13.35 2.83 -3.91
N ARG A 221 -12.96 1.56 -3.98
CA ARG A 221 -13.84 0.45 -4.36
C ARG A 221 -13.95 -0.55 -3.22
N ALA A 222 -15.11 -1.19 -3.09
CA ALA A 222 -15.31 -2.32 -2.18
C ALA A 222 -15.58 -3.62 -2.97
N CYS A 223 -15.84 -4.71 -2.24
CA CYS A 223 -16.23 -5.99 -2.82
C CYS A 223 -17.34 -5.78 -3.87
N GLY A 224 -17.19 -6.40 -5.04
CA GLY A 224 -18.07 -6.18 -6.21
C GLY A 224 -17.53 -5.18 -7.24
N ASN A 225 -16.39 -4.52 -6.96
CA ASN A 225 -15.76 -3.52 -7.83
C ASN A 225 -16.58 -2.23 -8.04
N ASP A 226 -17.62 -2.03 -7.23
CA ASP A 226 -18.42 -0.82 -7.24
C ASP A 226 -17.63 0.36 -6.64
N THR A 227 -17.71 1.50 -7.32
CA THR A 227 -17.08 2.74 -6.83
C THR A 227 -17.91 3.28 -5.67
N MET A 228 -17.38 3.15 -4.45
CA MET A 228 -18.05 3.67 -3.25
C MET A 228 -17.90 5.17 -3.11
N LYS A 229 -16.70 5.68 -3.35
CA LYS A 229 -16.35 7.08 -3.13
C LYS A 229 -15.21 7.49 -4.03
N SER A 230 -15.23 8.75 -4.47
CA SER A 230 -14.06 9.40 -5.04
C SER A 230 -13.74 10.66 -4.24
N PHE A 231 -12.45 10.97 -4.13
CA PHE A 231 -11.96 12.18 -3.47
C PHE A 231 -10.65 12.62 -4.11
N TYR A 232 -10.24 13.86 -3.85
CA TYR A 232 -8.96 14.39 -4.29
C TYR A 232 -7.98 14.42 -3.12
N LEU A 233 -6.82 13.84 -3.32
CA LEU A 233 -5.69 13.92 -2.39
C LEU A 233 -4.72 14.98 -2.89
N TYR A 234 -4.38 15.93 -2.03
CA TYR A 234 -3.36 16.94 -2.29
C TYR A 234 -2.17 16.68 -1.38
N ILE A 235 -0.99 16.57 -1.96
CA ILE A 235 0.26 16.46 -1.22
C ILE A 235 0.97 17.80 -1.31
N LYS A 236 1.27 18.38 -0.14
CA LYS A 236 2.05 19.60 0.02
C LYS A 236 3.24 19.34 0.96
N GLU A 237 4.12 20.31 1.10
CA GLU A 237 5.25 20.22 2.04
C GLU A 237 4.79 20.10 3.51
N ASP A 238 3.69 20.78 3.86
CA ASP A 238 3.15 20.84 5.21
C ASP A 238 2.26 19.65 5.56
N GLY A 239 1.73 18.93 4.58
CA GLY A 239 0.92 17.74 4.86
C GLY A 239 0.19 17.12 3.67
N VAL A 240 -0.77 16.28 4.02
CA VAL A 240 -1.64 15.57 3.09
C VAL A 240 -3.08 16.00 3.37
N TYR A 241 -3.78 16.46 2.33
CA TYR A 241 -5.13 17.02 2.42
C TYR A 241 -6.10 16.22 1.55
N ILE A 242 -7.32 16.03 2.03
CA ILE A 242 -8.40 15.30 1.33
C ILE A 242 -9.56 16.26 1.08
N LYS A 243 -10.04 16.32 -0.16
CA LYS A 243 -11.24 17.08 -0.56
C LYS A 243 -12.24 16.18 -1.27
#